data_AF-A0A6Y5DA02-F1
#
_entry.id   AF-A0A6Y5DA02-F1
#
_cell.length_a   1.000
_cell.length_b   1.000
_cell.length_c   1.000
_cell.angle_alpha   90.00
_cell.angle_beta   90.00
_cell.angle_gamma   90.00
#
_symmetry.space_group_name_H-M   'P 1'
#
loop_
_entity.id
_entity.type
_entity.pdbx_description
1 polymer ?
#
loop_
_entity_poly.entity_id
_entity_poly.type
_entity_poly.pdbx_seq_one_letter_code
_entity_poly.pdbx_strand_id
1 'polypeptide(L)'
;AYDDERGRLVLGRPGSMKAATALVLGENILSCDTERSVRERFSSYLVTGQRPGTDDDFGEATIAAIRQSTGDAGVTRYRPHTIQQSGTATTDSCKSRCEFEARQRAAKTLETTYTV
;
A
#
# COMPACT_ATOMS: atom_id res chain seq x y z
N ALA A 1 -8.61 9.55 -5.55
CA ALA A 1 -9.67 10.52 -5.84
C ALA A 1 -10.69 10.41 -4.72
N TYR A 2 -11.20 11.53 -4.22
CA TYR A 2 -12.24 11.58 -3.19
C TYR A 2 -13.28 12.62 -3.62
N ASP A 3 -14.51 12.53 -3.10
CA ASP A 3 -15.50 13.57 -3.34
C ASP A 3 -15.33 14.73 -2.34
N ASP A 4 -15.77 15.92 -2.74
CA ASP A 4 -15.95 17.03 -1.82
C ASP A 4 -17.40 17.15 -1.35
N GLU A 5 -17.65 18.00 -0.36
CA GLU A 5 -18.99 18.26 0.20
C GLU A 5 -20.05 18.69 -0.84
N ARG A 6 -19.62 19.09 -2.05
CA ARG A 6 -20.49 19.50 -3.16
C ARG A 6 -20.65 18.40 -4.21
N GLY A 7 -20.17 17.19 -3.94
CA GLY A 7 -20.24 16.03 -4.83
C GLY A 7 -19.31 16.10 -6.04
N ARG A 8 -18.27 16.94 -6.01
CA ARG A 8 -17.29 17.05 -7.10
C ARG A 8 -16.15 16.07 -6.89
N LEU A 9 -15.65 15.51 -7.99
CA LEU A 9 -14.47 14.64 -7.96
C LEU A 9 -13.20 15.45 -7.74
N VAL A 10 -12.51 15.19 -6.62
CA VAL A 10 -11.23 15.81 -6.29
C VAL A 10 -10.08 14.81 -6.48
N LEU A 11 -9.11 15.21 -7.32
CA LEU A 11 -7.85 14.50 -7.50
C LEU A 11 -6.77 15.17 -6.64
N GLY A 12 -6.68 14.74 -5.38
CA GLY A 12 -5.73 15.30 -4.41
C GLY A 12 -4.63 14.34 -3.96
N ARG A 13 -3.63 14.91 -3.30
CA ARG A 13 -2.66 14.20 -2.44
C ARG A 13 -3.05 14.43 -0.97
N PRO A 14 -2.55 13.64 -0.01
CA PRO A 14 -2.74 13.93 1.41
C PRO A 14 -2.34 15.39 1.72
N GLY A 15 -3.25 16.14 2.32
CA GLY A 15 -3.03 17.54 2.68
C GLY A 15 -2.03 17.68 3.82
N SER A 16 -1.31 18.80 3.88
CA SER A 16 -0.40 19.14 4.97
C SER A 16 -1.05 19.98 6.08
N MET A 17 -2.31 20.42 5.88
CA MET A 17 -3.04 21.19 6.87
C MET A 17 -3.38 20.32 8.08
N LYS A 18 -3.15 20.87 9.27
CA LYS A 18 -3.50 20.22 10.53
C LYS A 18 -4.95 20.52 10.90
N ALA A 19 -5.59 19.59 11.60
CA ALA A 19 -6.88 19.84 12.21
C ALA A 19 -6.80 21.00 13.22
N ALA A 20 -7.86 21.81 13.30
CA ALA A 20 -7.91 22.95 14.22
C ALA A 20 -8.01 22.52 15.70
N THR A 21 -8.57 21.34 15.96
CA THR A 21 -8.84 20.83 17.31
C THR A 21 -7.97 19.61 17.59
N ALA A 22 -7.36 19.56 18.78
CA ALA A 22 -6.61 18.40 19.26
C ALA A 22 -7.56 17.35 19.85
N LEU A 23 -7.22 16.07 19.71
CA LEU A 23 -7.92 14.95 20.37
C LEU A 23 -7.25 14.70 21.73
N VAL A 24 -8.00 14.87 22.83
CA VAL A 24 -7.55 14.79 24.22
C VAL A 24 -8.42 13.80 25.00
N LEU A 25 -7.79 12.71 25.46
CA LEU A 25 -8.48 11.68 26.24
C LEU A 25 -8.95 12.26 27.58
N GLY A 26 -10.25 12.15 27.86
CA GLY A 26 -10.88 12.67 29.08
C GLY A 26 -11.49 14.07 28.94
N GLU A 27 -11.33 14.74 27.79
CA GLU A 27 -12.00 16.01 27.49
C GLU A 27 -12.99 15.87 26.34
N ASN A 28 -12.48 15.67 25.13
CA ASN A 28 -13.29 15.65 23.90
C ASN A 28 -13.34 14.26 23.24
N ILE A 29 -12.86 13.22 23.91
CA ILE A 29 -12.96 11.83 23.40
C ILE A 29 -13.97 11.09 24.26
N LEU A 30 -15.10 10.70 23.65
CA LEU A 30 -16.14 9.86 24.25
C LEU A 30 -15.70 8.39 24.30
N SER A 31 -15.08 7.91 23.23
CA SER A 31 -14.53 6.55 23.16
C SER A 31 -13.37 6.47 22.16
N CYS A 32 -12.48 5.51 22.38
CA CYS A 32 -11.37 5.20 21.49
C CYS A 32 -11.36 3.70 21.24
N ASP A 33 -11.34 3.32 19.97
CA ASP A 33 -11.10 1.95 19.53
C ASP A 33 -9.82 1.91 18.70
N THR A 34 -8.97 0.92 18.95
CA THR A 34 -7.69 0.76 18.25
C THR A 34 -7.45 -0.70 17.97
N GLU A 35 -7.56 -1.09 16.71
CA GLU A 35 -7.15 -2.42 16.26
C GLU A 35 -5.71 -2.38 15.76
N ARG A 36 -4.84 -3.18 16.41
CA ARG A 36 -3.44 -3.36 15.98
C ARG A 36 -3.21 -4.78 15.51
N SER A 37 -3.55 -5.05 14.25
CA SER A 37 -3.43 -6.38 13.65
C SER A 37 -2.25 -6.47 12.69
N VAL A 38 -1.29 -7.34 13.00
CA VAL A 38 -0.17 -7.69 12.08
C VAL A 38 -0.49 -8.90 11.20
N ARG A 39 -1.75 -9.36 11.18
CA ARG A 39 -2.19 -10.55 10.43
C ARG A 39 -1.81 -10.44 8.96
N GLU A 40 -2.05 -9.28 8.38
CA GLU A 40 -1.84 -8.94 6.98
C GLU A 40 -0.46 -8.32 6.68
N ARG A 41 0.45 -8.27 7.66
CA ARG A 41 1.84 -7.80 7.51
C ARG A 41 2.79 -8.94 7.14
N PHE A 42 3.62 -8.74 6.13
CA PHE A 42 4.58 -9.71 5.61
C PHE A 42 6.00 -9.15 5.62
N SER A 43 7.01 -10.02 5.69
CA SER A 43 8.42 -9.59 5.73
C SER A 43 8.93 -9.16 4.37
N SER A 44 8.41 -9.77 3.29
CA SER A 44 8.76 -9.45 1.92
C SER A 44 7.55 -9.55 1.01
N TYR A 45 7.43 -8.58 0.10
CA TYR A 45 6.40 -8.50 -0.93
C TYR A 45 7.07 -8.69 -2.28
N LEU A 46 6.85 -9.83 -2.91
CA LEU A 46 7.35 -10.17 -4.23
C LEU A 46 6.24 -9.97 -5.25
N VAL A 47 6.43 -9.06 -6.21
CA VAL A 47 5.51 -8.91 -7.35
C VAL A 47 6.16 -9.57 -8.57
N THR A 48 5.43 -10.49 -9.18
CA THR A 48 5.80 -11.12 -10.46
C THR A 48 4.85 -10.66 -11.55
N GLY A 49 5.36 -10.48 -12.76
CA GLY A 49 4.55 -10.05 -13.89
C GLY A 49 5.10 -10.54 -15.20
N GLN A 50 4.27 -10.43 -16.24
CA GLN A 50 4.65 -10.78 -17.61
C GLN A 50 4.28 -9.62 -18.53
N ARG A 51 4.98 -9.48 -19.64
CA ARG A 51 4.62 -8.54 -20.72
C ARG A 51 4.62 -9.25 -22.07
N PRO A 52 3.75 -8.89 -23.01
CA PRO A 52 3.85 -9.39 -24.39
C PRO A 52 5.18 -8.94 -25.00
N GLY A 53 5.85 -9.86 -25.70
CA GLY A 53 7.09 -9.57 -26.41
C GLY A 53 6.86 -8.71 -27.65
N THR A 54 7.91 -8.04 -28.09
CA THR A 54 7.97 -7.29 -29.37
C THR A 54 9.08 -7.85 -30.24
N ASP A 55 9.09 -7.54 -31.54
CA ASP A 55 10.13 -8.03 -32.47
C ASP A 55 11.56 -7.65 -32.05
N ASP A 56 11.72 -6.58 -31.27
CA ASP A 56 13.01 -6.17 -30.68
C ASP A 56 13.32 -6.77 -29.30
N ASP A 57 12.35 -7.46 -28.67
CA ASP A 57 12.42 -7.85 -27.26
C ASP A 57 11.67 -9.17 -27.03
N PHE A 58 12.35 -10.29 -27.33
CA PHE A 58 11.78 -11.66 -27.43
C PHE A 58 12.44 -12.70 -26.50
N GLY A 59 13.01 -12.28 -25.37
CA GLY A 59 13.66 -13.17 -24.40
C GLY A 59 12.79 -13.58 -23.21
N GLU A 60 12.86 -14.84 -22.77
CA GLU A 60 12.23 -15.34 -21.54
C GLU A 60 12.68 -14.51 -20.31
N ALA A 61 13.95 -14.07 -20.30
CA ALA A 61 14.52 -13.18 -19.29
C ALA A 61 13.91 -11.77 -19.27
N THR A 62 13.41 -11.26 -20.40
CA THR A 62 12.84 -9.90 -20.52
C THR A 62 11.31 -9.88 -20.46
N ILE A 63 10.65 -11.00 -20.74
CA ILE A 63 9.18 -11.11 -20.86
C ILE A 63 8.56 -11.83 -19.65
N ALA A 64 9.16 -12.92 -19.17
CA ALA A 64 8.58 -13.80 -18.15
C ALA A 64 9.23 -13.67 -16.77
N ALA A 65 10.41 -13.06 -16.67
CA ALA A 65 11.18 -12.97 -15.42
C ALA A 65 11.06 -11.61 -14.70
N ILE A 66 10.05 -10.79 -15.01
CA ILE A 66 9.85 -9.51 -14.33
C ILE A 66 9.41 -9.79 -12.89
N ARG A 67 10.36 -9.59 -11.98
CA ARG A 67 10.17 -9.78 -10.54
C ARG A 67 10.77 -8.60 -9.79
N GLN A 68 10.04 -8.10 -8.81
CA GLN A 68 10.53 -7.09 -7.88
C GLN A 68 10.13 -7.49 -6.46
N SER A 69 10.98 -7.16 -5.49
CA SER A 69 10.69 -7.41 -4.09
C SER A 69 10.90 -6.16 -3.25
N THR A 70 10.11 -6.02 -2.19
CA THR A 70 10.29 -4.97 -1.17
C THR A 70 10.11 -5.59 0.20
N GLY A 71 11.01 -5.25 1.13
CA GLY A 71 10.95 -5.72 2.50
C GLY A 71 10.20 -4.75 3.41
N ASP A 72 9.66 -5.28 4.50
CA ASP A 72 9.05 -4.50 5.59
C ASP A 72 9.84 -4.75 6.88
N ALA A 73 10.59 -3.73 7.31
CA ALA A 73 11.48 -3.81 8.46
C ALA A 73 10.76 -4.05 9.79
N GLY A 74 9.45 -3.81 9.87
CA GLY A 74 8.70 -4.04 11.10
C GLY A 74 8.21 -5.49 11.27
N VAL A 75 8.48 -6.41 10.33
CA VAL A 75 8.15 -7.84 10.47
C VAL A 75 9.44 -8.64 10.53
N THR A 76 9.86 -9.02 11.75
CA THR A 76 11.10 -9.77 11.97
C THR A 76 10.97 -11.25 11.61
N ARG A 77 9.76 -11.81 11.67
CA ARG A 77 9.48 -13.20 11.29
C ARG A 77 9.43 -13.34 9.77
N TYR A 78 10.16 -14.31 9.22
CA TYR A 78 10.10 -14.61 7.79
C TYR A 78 8.68 -15.02 7.36
N ARG A 79 8.05 -14.16 6.55
CA ARG A 79 6.70 -14.29 5.99
C ARG A 79 6.68 -13.70 4.58
N PRO A 80 7.10 -14.45 3.55
CA PRO A 80 7.05 -13.96 2.19
C PRO A 80 5.60 -13.92 1.67
N HIS A 81 5.29 -12.89 0.89
CA HIS A 81 4.02 -12.77 0.17
C HIS A 81 4.29 -12.49 -1.30
N THR A 82 3.73 -13.32 -2.18
CA THR A 82 3.88 -13.18 -3.63
C THR A 82 2.57 -12.72 -4.25
N ILE A 83 2.65 -11.71 -5.11
CA ILE A 83 1.52 -11.11 -5.82
C ILE A 83 1.81 -11.18 -7.31
N GLN A 84 0.86 -11.69 -8.09
CA GLN A 84 0.95 -11.66 -9.54
C GLN A 84 0.30 -10.38 -10.07
N GLN A 85 1.06 -9.60 -10.82
CA GLN A 85 0.56 -8.41 -11.51
C GLN A 85 -0.16 -8.81 -12.80
N SER A 86 -1.36 -8.27 -12.98
CA SER A 86 -2.11 -8.38 -14.22
C SER A 86 -1.78 -7.24 -15.18
N GLY A 87 -1.86 -7.52 -16.48
CA GLY A 87 -1.56 -6.56 -17.54
C GLY A 87 -0.08 -6.55 -17.95
N THR A 88 0.31 -5.50 -18.68
CA THR A 88 1.69 -5.31 -19.15
C THR A 88 2.57 -4.90 -17.96
N ALA A 89 3.25 -5.87 -17.36
CA ALA A 89 4.15 -5.60 -16.25
C ALA A 89 5.48 -5.05 -16.75
N THR A 90 5.95 -3.97 -16.14
CA THR A 90 7.33 -3.48 -16.24
C THR A 90 8.00 -3.55 -14.87
N THR A 91 9.33 -3.57 -14.83
CA THR A 91 10.09 -3.54 -13.57
C THR A 91 9.65 -2.41 -12.65
N ASP A 92 9.41 -1.21 -13.20
CA ASP A 92 8.99 -0.04 -12.43
C ASP A 92 7.56 -0.18 -11.89
N SER A 93 6.65 -0.75 -12.68
CA SER A 93 5.28 -1.02 -12.22
C SER A 93 5.26 -2.08 -11.11
N CYS A 94 6.06 -3.14 -11.23
CA CYS A 94 6.17 -4.18 -10.21
C CYS A 94 6.75 -3.60 -8.92
N LYS A 95 7.79 -2.77 -9.01
CA LYS A 95 8.39 -2.08 -7.86
C LYS A 95 7.38 -1.16 -7.18
N SER A 96 6.68 -0.34 -7.96
CA SER A 96 5.65 0.57 -7.44
C SER A 96 4.52 -0.21 -6.75
N ARG A 97 4.14 -1.38 -7.28
CA ARG A 97 3.15 -2.26 -6.66
C ARG A 97 3.65 -2.88 -5.35
N CYS A 98 4.89 -3.36 -5.30
CA CYS A 98 5.51 -3.85 -4.07
C CYS A 98 5.50 -2.80 -2.96
N GLU A 99 5.93 -1.57 -3.29
CA GLU A 99 5.95 -0.47 -2.33
C GLU A 99 4.54 -0.07 -1.88
N PHE A 100 3.58 -0.05 -2.81
CA PHE A 100 2.19 0.25 -2.50
C PHE A 100 1.60 -0.75 -1.50
N GLU A 101 1.80 -2.05 -1.74
CA GLU A 101 1.28 -3.12 -0.87
C GLU A 101 1.93 -3.05 0.52
N ALA A 102 3.24 -2.82 0.59
CA ALA A 102 3.95 -2.64 1.86
C ALA A 102 3.41 -1.44 2.65
N ARG A 103 3.26 -0.27 2.00
CA ARG A 103 2.75 0.95 2.65
C ARG A 103 1.28 0.81 3.06
N GLN A 104 0.45 0.21 2.21
CA GLN A 104 -0.98 0.02 2.48
C GLN A 104 -1.20 -0.91 3.68
N ARG A 105 -0.50 -2.04 3.75
CA ARG A 105 -0.63 -2.99 4.86
C ARG A 105 -0.02 -2.46 6.16
N ALA A 106 1.07 -1.69 6.07
CA ALA A 106 1.61 -0.97 7.21
C ALA A 106 0.59 0.05 7.77
N ALA A 107 -0.07 0.82 6.89
CA ALA A 107 -1.10 1.78 7.30
C ALA A 107 -2.31 1.10 7.96
N LYS A 108 -2.82 0.00 7.38
CA LYS A 108 -3.92 -0.79 7.96
C LYS A 108 -3.62 -1.39 9.34
N THR A 109 -2.35 -1.53 9.70
CA THR A 109 -1.96 -2.09 11.02
C THR A 109 -2.22 -1.10 12.16
N LEU A 110 -2.27 0.19 11.86
CA LEU A 110 -2.39 1.28 12.84
C LEU A 110 -3.71 2.02 12.66
N GLU A 111 -4.80 1.28 12.61
CA GLU A 111 -6.14 1.86 12.58
C GLU A 111 -6.50 2.37 13.97
N THR A 112 -7.10 3.56 14.03
CA THR A 112 -7.54 4.17 15.29
C THR A 112 -8.77 5.02 15.02
N THR A 113 -9.85 4.72 15.73
CA THR A 113 -11.14 5.40 15.60
C THR A 113 -11.46 6.08 16.91
N TYR A 114 -11.63 7.40 16.87
CA TYR A 114 -12.06 8.22 18.00
C TYR A 114 -13.50 8.66 17.80
N THR A 115 -14.32 8.45 18.82
CA THR A 115 -15.63 9.10 18.92
C THR A 115 -15.46 10.32 19.83
N VAL A 116 -15.85 11.50 19.35
CA VAL A 116 -15.71 12.79 20.03
C VAL A 116 -17.05 13.43 20.33
#